data_AF-A0A6N4H9Q1-F1
#
_entry.id   AF-A0A6N4H9Q1-F1
#
_cell.length_a   1.000
_cell.length_b   1.000
_cell.length_c   1.000
_cell.angle_alpha   90.00
_cell.angle_beta   90.00
_cell.angle_gamma   90.00
#
_symmetry.space_group_name_H-M   'P 1'
#
loop_
_entity.id
_entity.type
_entity.pdbx_description
1 polymer ?
#
loop_
_entity_poly.entity_id
_entity_poly.type
_entity_poly.pdbx_seq_one_letter_code
_entity_poly.pdbx_strand_id
1 'polypeptide(L)'
;MRHYAGSEQRYKDFVQSMRNSTLTAFYTPPAIVRALAETLRNAGVVPRRLLDPSAGAGIFPSSFREAADGEVEILSFEKDLLTGQVLSALAREREQVVIDGFPTIESAYDSYFDVVTSNIPFGDTRIFDASFRKSDDPVRGQALKAVHNYFFIKGLDTLREGGILAFVTSAGVMDAPGNEPVRRYLMEHARLVSAVRLPNNLFTEYAGTEVASDLVVLQKQSEKRKLTPDEQRFVNSSEIGNGIYLNDYHRDFKHAIHTTFSHEKGLYGQSALVLHYDGGPERIAERLRGILANDFAARLDTERYTQYLRPLHIPQAQTVPPIARRQNRVAAPQSVPPPEPASVAPTPEISAPAASLFGSAAAVPIARRPLGQRRRAGRNTDTTGMSDLFTQGNLFAQPAEAADAADAPAAVATPASENKDPRPFTGTMLPHYKERSLVLFEGQVGRLGGLTRQGCTFHPEELGTLSRYRAERYIPLRDTYQLLYRLEMQNEIEYKGLRRKLNGCYENFTALLGDLNKKENAAFILNDPGGREVLGLERFVEGRKQLSDILRRPVSFDPYELKHVDTAAEALAASLNKFGRVEFSYMESLASRSRQELIDELGDLIFYNPMVKGYEIRERLAAGNVVAKAE
;
A
#
# COMPACT_ATOMS: atom_id res chain seq x y z
N MET A 1 15.56 -4.82 -21.69
CA MET A 1 15.64 -4.26 -20.31
C MET A 1 17.07 -4.02 -19.83
N ARG A 2 17.81 -5.03 -19.36
CA ARG A 2 19.13 -4.84 -18.71
C ARG A 2 20.14 -4.03 -19.54
N HIS A 3 20.14 -4.23 -20.86
CA HIS A 3 20.99 -3.52 -21.82
C HIS A 3 20.58 -2.04 -22.07
N TYR A 4 19.33 -1.66 -21.77
CA TYR A 4 18.78 -0.30 -21.94
C TYR A 4 18.78 0.52 -20.64
N ALA A 5 18.92 -0.13 -19.48
CA ALA A 5 18.86 0.54 -18.19
C ALA A 5 20.08 1.43 -17.90
N GLY A 6 21.25 1.13 -18.47
CA GLY A 6 22.49 1.90 -18.27
C GLY A 6 23.10 1.82 -16.85
N SER A 7 22.34 1.37 -15.84
CA SER A 7 22.80 1.06 -14.49
C SER A 7 22.00 -0.09 -13.88
N GLU A 8 22.59 -0.78 -12.90
CA GLU A 8 21.90 -1.88 -12.20
C GLU A 8 20.71 -1.38 -11.37
N GLN A 9 20.80 -0.17 -10.80
CA GLN A 9 19.71 0.43 -10.05
C GLN A 9 18.50 0.69 -10.95
N ARG A 10 18.70 1.35 -12.10
CA ARG A 10 17.61 1.63 -13.05
C ARG A 10 16.98 0.34 -13.60
N TYR A 11 17.76 -0.74 -13.71
CA TYR A 11 17.22 -2.06 -14.05
C TYR A 11 16.33 -2.63 -12.94
N LYS A 12 16.71 -2.50 -11.66
CA LYS A 12 15.86 -2.87 -10.52
C LYS A 12 14.58 -2.04 -10.49
N ASP A 13 14.68 -0.74 -10.73
CA ASP A 13 13.52 0.16 -10.79
C ASP A 13 12.54 -0.25 -11.91
N PHE A 14 13.03 -0.57 -13.11
CA PHE A 14 12.20 -1.10 -14.21
C PHE A 14 11.59 -2.48 -13.91
N VAL A 15 12.30 -3.37 -13.22
CA VAL A 15 11.75 -4.68 -12.81
C VAL A 15 10.68 -4.52 -11.74
N GLN A 16 10.83 -3.57 -10.81
CA GLN A 16 9.82 -3.27 -9.80
C GLN A 16 8.58 -2.60 -10.41
N SER A 17 8.79 -1.68 -11.36
CA SER A 17 7.75 -1.05 -12.19
C SER A 17 6.86 -2.10 -12.87
N MET A 18 7.45 -3.03 -13.65
CA MET A 18 6.70 -4.12 -14.28
C MET A 18 5.89 -4.96 -13.28
N ARG A 19 6.48 -5.34 -12.13
CA ARG A 19 5.79 -6.14 -11.09
C ARG A 19 4.60 -5.41 -10.48
N ASN A 20 4.73 -4.11 -10.23
CA ASN A 20 3.65 -3.31 -9.68
C ASN A 20 2.53 -3.12 -10.71
N SER A 21 2.87 -2.82 -11.97
CA SER A 21 1.93 -2.62 -13.06
C SER A 21 1.05 -3.86 -13.31
N THR A 22 1.64 -5.07 -13.33
CA THR A 22 0.89 -6.33 -13.51
C THR A 22 -0.16 -6.63 -12.44
N LEU A 23 -0.12 -5.98 -11.27
CA LEU A 23 -1.06 -6.23 -10.17
C LEU A 23 -2.25 -5.24 -10.14
N THR A 24 -2.22 -4.17 -10.93
CA THR A 24 -3.22 -3.08 -10.85
C THR A 24 -3.69 -2.52 -12.20
N ALA A 25 -3.24 -3.07 -13.33
CA ALA A 25 -3.52 -2.54 -14.65
C ALA A 25 -4.91 -2.94 -15.19
N PHE A 26 -5.96 -2.20 -14.79
CA PHE A 26 -7.27 -2.28 -15.42
C PHE A 26 -7.31 -1.40 -16.69
N TYR A 27 -7.01 -1.97 -17.85
CA TYR A 27 -7.05 -1.23 -19.12
C TYR A 27 -8.50 -1.04 -19.61
N THR A 28 -8.94 0.22 -19.72
CA THR A 28 -10.24 0.55 -20.29
C THR A 28 -10.24 0.32 -21.80
N PRO A 29 -11.20 -0.42 -22.38
CA PRO A 29 -11.26 -0.65 -23.82
C PRO A 29 -11.41 0.69 -24.59
N PRO A 30 -10.64 0.92 -25.67
CA PRO A 30 -10.69 2.18 -26.42
C PRO A 30 -12.08 2.57 -26.92
N ALA A 31 -12.94 1.59 -27.24
CA ALA A 31 -14.33 1.81 -27.62
C ALA A 31 -15.13 2.63 -26.59
N ILE A 32 -14.97 2.34 -25.30
CA ILE A 32 -15.65 3.03 -24.19
C ILE A 32 -15.22 4.50 -24.11
N VAL A 33 -13.91 4.73 -24.23
CA VAL A 33 -13.30 6.04 -24.09
C VAL A 33 -13.60 6.93 -25.31
N ARG A 34 -13.57 6.36 -26.53
CA ARG A 34 -14.06 7.02 -27.75
C ARG A 34 -15.53 7.40 -27.64
N ALA A 35 -16.40 6.49 -27.18
CA ALA A 35 -17.82 6.77 -26.99
C ALA A 35 -18.05 7.95 -26.01
N LEU A 36 -17.31 8.02 -24.91
CA LEU A 36 -17.33 9.17 -23.99
C LEU A 36 -16.87 10.47 -24.68
N ALA A 37 -15.69 10.47 -25.30
CA ALA A 37 -15.10 11.66 -25.92
C ALA A 37 -15.95 12.22 -27.08
N GLU A 38 -16.45 11.33 -27.95
CA GLU A 38 -17.37 11.70 -29.04
C GLU A 38 -18.70 12.24 -28.52
N THR A 39 -19.27 11.65 -27.47
CA THR A 39 -20.57 12.12 -26.93
C THR A 39 -20.42 13.48 -26.27
N LEU A 40 -19.30 13.75 -25.58
CA LEU A 40 -18.98 15.07 -25.04
C LEU A 40 -18.83 16.10 -26.18
N ARG A 41 -18.06 15.78 -27.23
CA ARG A 41 -17.91 16.62 -28.42
C ARG A 41 -19.26 16.95 -29.07
N ASN A 42 -20.10 15.93 -29.29
CA ASN A 42 -21.41 16.07 -29.91
C ASN A 42 -22.38 16.91 -29.04
N ALA A 43 -22.17 16.93 -27.72
CA ALA A 43 -22.88 17.81 -26.78
C ALA A 43 -22.24 19.22 -26.64
N GLY A 44 -21.26 19.58 -27.48
CA GLY A 44 -20.61 20.88 -27.49
C GLY A 44 -19.43 21.05 -26.53
N VAL A 45 -18.98 19.97 -25.87
CA VAL A 45 -17.80 19.97 -24.98
C VAL A 45 -16.57 19.57 -25.78
N VAL A 46 -15.83 20.58 -26.24
CA VAL A 46 -14.47 20.41 -26.79
C VAL A 46 -13.47 21.03 -25.80
N PRO A 47 -12.64 20.22 -25.09
CA PRO A 47 -11.67 20.75 -24.15
C PRO A 47 -10.52 21.46 -24.87
N ARG A 48 -10.07 22.59 -24.33
CA ARG A 48 -8.77 23.19 -24.71
C ARG A 48 -7.65 22.68 -23.80
N ARG A 49 -7.97 22.38 -22.54
CA ARG A 49 -7.04 21.88 -21.52
C ARG A 49 -7.65 20.67 -20.84
N LEU A 50 -6.98 19.53 -20.96
CA LEU A 50 -7.38 18.24 -20.41
C LEU A 50 -6.34 17.72 -19.42
N LEU A 51 -6.81 17.12 -18.33
CA LEU A 51 -5.98 16.41 -17.37
C LEU A 51 -6.39 14.93 -17.33
N ASP A 52 -5.40 14.05 -17.45
CA ASP A 52 -5.52 12.64 -17.06
C ASP A 52 -4.64 12.36 -15.83
N PRO A 53 -5.22 12.23 -14.62
CA PRO A 53 -4.47 11.98 -13.39
C PRO A 53 -3.92 10.54 -13.24
N SER A 54 -4.21 9.60 -14.15
CA SER A 54 -3.75 8.21 -14.06
C SER A 54 -3.73 7.54 -15.44
N ALA A 55 -2.87 8.05 -16.33
CA ALA A 55 -3.02 7.87 -17.77
C ALA A 55 -2.75 6.46 -18.30
N GLY A 56 -1.96 5.63 -17.61
CA GLY A 56 -1.60 4.30 -18.06
C GLY A 56 -1.03 4.32 -19.48
N ALA A 57 -1.64 3.53 -20.37
CA ALA A 57 -1.26 3.47 -21.79
C ALA A 57 -1.67 4.70 -22.63
N GLY A 58 -2.32 5.72 -22.03
CA GLY A 58 -2.70 6.96 -22.70
C GLY A 58 -3.99 6.89 -23.52
N ILE A 59 -4.90 5.94 -23.23
CA ILE A 59 -6.15 5.73 -24.00
C ILE A 59 -7.10 6.94 -23.89
N PHE A 60 -7.19 7.57 -22.72
CA PHE A 60 -7.97 8.78 -22.49
C PHE A 60 -7.40 9.99 -23.25
N PRO A 61 -6.13 10.41 -23.06
CA PRO A 61 -5.59 11.55 -23.79
C PRO A 61 -5.60 11.33 -25.31
N SER A 62 -5.35 10.10 -25.80
CA SER A 62 -5.44 9.82 -27.25
C SER A 62 -6.86 9.99 -27.81
N SER A 63 -7.87 9.42 -27.13
CA SER A 63 -9.27 9.49 -27.59
C SER A 63 -9.82 10.91 -27.58
N PHE A 64 -9.50 11.69 -26.54
CA PHE A 64 -9.95 13.09 -26.47
C PHE A 64 -9.22 14.01 -27.45
N ARG A 65 -7.95 13.74 -27.74
CA ARG A 65 -7.18 14.42 -28.80
C ARG A 65 -7.75 14.17 -30.19
N GLU A 66 -8.16 12.94 -30.47
CA GLU A 66 -8.84 12.56 -31.71
C GLU A 66 -10.24 13.21 -31.81
N ALA A 67 -10.96 13.34 -30.70
CA ALA A 67 -12.23 14.05 -30.67
C ALA A 67 -12.07 15.58 -30.86
N ALA A 68 -11.01 16.19 -30.31
CA ALA A 68 -10.77 17.63 -30.32
C ALA A 68 -9.91 18.12 -31.51
N ASP A 69 -9.80 17.33 -32.58
CA ASP A 69 -9.03 17.63 -33.80
C ASP A 69 -7.55 18.04 -33.56
N GLY A 70 -6.97 17.62 -32.43
CA GLY A 70 -5.58 17.90 -32.05
C GLY A 70 -5.28 19.23 -31.37
N GLU A 71 -6.27 20.13 -31.18
CA GLU A 71 -6.05 21.48 -30.59
C GLU A 71 -6.18 21.53 -29.05
N VAL A 72 -5.96 20.40 -28.38
CA VAL A 72 -6.06 20.26 -26.92
C VAL A 72 -4.67 20.18 -26.27
N GLU A 73 -4.46 20.97 -25.22
CA GLU A 73 -3.36 20.85 -24.27
C GLU A 73 -3.67 19.72 -23.28
N ILE A 74 -2.75 18.77 -23.12
CA ILE A 74 -2.94 17.58 -22.29
C ILE A 74 -1.85 17.51 -21.23
N LEU A 75 -2.25 17.42 -19.96
CA LEU A 75 -1.38 16.99 -18.86
C LEU A 75 -1.76 15.57 -18.45
N SER A 76 -0.79 14.66 -18.41
CA SER A 76 -0.98 13.28 -17.99
C SER A 76 -0.05 12.93 -16.83
N PHE A 77 -0.59 12.34 -15.76
CA PHE A 77 0.20 11.75 -14.68
C PHE A 77 0.24 10.23 -14.86
N GLU A 78 1.43 9.64 -14.75
CA GLU A 78 1.61 8.19 -14.68
C GLU A 78 2.64 7.85 -13.60
N LYS A 79 2.24 7.03 -12.63
CA LYS A 79 3.07 6.67 -11.48
C LYS A 79 4.11 5.60 -11.82
N ASP A 80 3.84 4.77 -12.81
CA ASP A 80 4.74 3.71 -13.26
C ASP A 80 5.85 4.24 -14.18
N LEU A 81 7.12 4.00 -13.80
CA LEU A 81 8.28 4.55 -14.49
C LEU A 81 8.42 4.09 -15.95
N LEU A 82 8.09 2.83 -16.24
CA LEU A 82 8.21 2.28 -17.59
C LEU A 82 7.06 2.80 -18.47
N THR A 83 5.83 2.71 -17.97
CA THR A 83 4.62 3.13 -18.66
C THR A 83 4.66 4.64 -18.93
N GLY A 84 5.04 5.45 -17.93
CA GLY A 84 5.26 6.88 -18.08
C GLY A 84 6.33 7.23 -19.12
N GLN A 85 7.45 6.49 -19.19
CA GLN A 85 8.48 6.71 -20.22
C GLN A 85 7.98 6.37 -21.63
N VAL A 86 7.18 5.32 -21.80
CA VAL A 86 6.54 4.98 -23.08
C VAL A 86 5.55 6.08 -23.47
N LEU A 87 4.70 6.52 -22.55
CA LEU A 87 3.74 7.59 -22.78
C LEU A 87 4.43 8.92 -23.13
N SER A 88 5.52 9.28 -22.43
CA SER A 88 6.34 10.45 -22.75
C SER A 88 6.96 10.40 -24.15
N ALA A 89 7.28 9.20 -24.66
CA ALA A 89 7.83 9.03 -26.01
C ALA A 89 6.76 9.06 -27.12
N LEU A 90 5.49 8.87 -26.76
CA LEU A 90 4.33 8.95 -27.67
C LEU A 90 3.63 10.32 -27.61
N ALA A 91 3.98 11.16 -26.63
CA ALA A 91 3.43 12.50 -26.44
C ALA A 91 3.76 13.44 -27.62
N ARG A 92 2.80 14.29 -27.98
CA ARG A 92 2.96 15.34 -29.00
C ARG A 92 3.32 16.70 -28.38
N GLU A 93 3.53 17.71 -29.23
CA GLU A 93 3.99 19.06 -28.82
C GLU A 93 3.13 19.74 -27.74
N ARG A 94 1.81 19.50 -27.73
CA ARG A 94 0.86 20.05 -26.73
C ARG A 94 0.59 19.09 -25.54
N GLU A 95 1.43 18.07 -25.35
CA GLU A 95 1.18 16.98 -24.39
C GLU A 95 2.36 16.84 -23.42
N GLN A 96 2.07 16.90 -22.13
CA GLN A 96 3.06 16.75 -21.06
C GLN A 96 2.74 15.51 -20.23
N VAL A 97 3.76 14.68 -20.00
CA VAL A 97 3.65 13.49 -19.15
C VAL A 97 4.53 13.69 -17.90
N VAL A 98 3.90 13.65 -16.73
CA VAL A 98 4.56 13.69 -15.43
C VAL A 98 4.65 12.26 -14.90
N ILE A 99 5.88 11.76 -14.77
CA ILE A 99 6.14 10.40 -14.27
C ILE A 99 6.20 10.42 -12.73
N ASP A 100 5.05 10.71 -12.10
CA ASP A 100 4.84 10.71 -10.66
C ASP A 100 3.35 10.49 -10.35
N GLY A 101 3.00 10.32 -9.07
CA GLY A 101 1.60 10.23 -8.65
C GLY A 101 0.88 11.58 -8.71
N PHE A 102 -0.39 11.58 -9.11
CA PHE A 102 -1.28 12.75 -9.12
C PHE A 102 -1.22 13.68 -7.87
N PRO A 103 -1.03 13.21 -6.62
CA PRO A 103 -0.88 14.10 -5.46
C PRO A 103 0.31 15.08 -5.51
N THR A 104 1.20 14.96 -6.50
CA THR A 104 2.30 15.90 -6.75
C THR A 104 1.90 17.10 -7.61
N ILE A 105 0.68 17.14 -8.16
CA ILE A 105 0.21 18.25 -8.99
C ILE A 105 0.28 19.59 -8.24
N GLU A 106 0.91 20.58 -8.88
CA GLU A 106 1.07 21.91 -8.31
C GLU A 106 -0.28 22.64 -8.16
N SER A 107 -0.44 23.43 -7.09
CA SER A 107 -1.64 24.23 -6.87
C SER A 107 -1.87 25.33 -7.92
N ALA A 108 -0.89 25.59 -8.79
CA ALA A 108 -1.07 26.42 -9.98
C ALA A 108 -2.11 25.85 -10.97
N TYR A 109 -2.39 24.55 -10.89
CA TYR A 109 -3.41 23.86 -11.68
C TYR A 109 -4.80 23.79 -11.00
N ASP A 110 -4.97 24.37 -9.80
CA ASP A 110 -6.29 24.45 -9.18
C ASP A 110 -7.21 25.36 -10.00
N SER A 111 -8.41 24.90 -10.29
CA SER A 111 -9.38 25.54 -11.20
C SER A 111 -8.87 25.86 -12.63
N TYR A 112 -7.97 25.02 -13.15
CA TYR A 112 -7.35 25.19 -14.46
C TYR A 112 -8.09 24.45 -15.60
N PHE A 113 -8.28 23.13 -15.51
CA PHE A 113 -8.67 22.29 -16.65
C PHE A 113 -10.14 22.40 -17.06
N ASP A 114 -10.41 22.21 -18.36
CA ASP A 114 -11.77 22.18 -18.92
C ASP A 114 -12.41 20.79 -18.76
N VAL A 115 -11.61 19.73 -18.89
CA VAL A 115 -11.99 18.32 -18.68
C VAL A 115 -10.93 17.61 -17.84
N VAL A 116 -11.36 16.81 -16.86
CA VAL A 116 -10.50 15.88 -16.11
C VAL A 116 -11.07 14.48 -16.29
N THR A 117 -10.31 13.54 -16.85
CA THR A 117 -10.83 12.23 -17.25
C THR A 117 -9.78 11.13 -17.19
N SER A 118 -10.16 9.93 -16.75
CA SER A 118 -9.24 8.82 -16.48
C SER A 118 -9.99 7.53 -16.11
N ASN A 119 -9.26 6.41 -16.08
CA ASN A 119 -9.61 5.27 -15.24
C ASN A 119 -8.79 5.35 -13.95
N ILE A 120 -9.42 5.83 -12.87
CA ILE A 120 -8.71 6.12 -11.63
C ILE A 120 -8.39 4.82 -10.87
N PRO A 121 -7.28 4.74 -10.12
CA PRO A 121 -6.93 3.53 -9.38
C PRO A 121 -8.00 3.16 -8.32
N PHE A 122 -8.28 1.86 -8.18
CA PHE A 122 -9.33 1.34 -7.30
C PHE A 122 -8.80 1.02 -5.88
N GLY A 123 -9.72 0.95 -4.91
CA GLY A 123 -9.46 0.42 -3.55
C GLY A 123 -8.99 1.42 -2.48
N ASP A 124 -8.78 0.89 -1.28
CA ASP A 124 -8.59 1.64 -0.02
C ASP A 124 -7.13 2.03 0.27
N THR A 125 -6.37 2.32 -0.79
CA THR A 125 -4.99 2.80 -0.65
C THR A 125 -5.01 4.22 -0.09
N ARG A 126 -4.31 4.44 1.03
CA ARG A 126 -4.21 5.76 1.66
C ARG A 126 -3.31 6.71 0.87
N ILE A 127 -3.74 7.95 0.73
CA ILE A 127 -3.00 9.03 0.08
C ILE A 127 -2.43 10.00 1.11
N PHE A 128 -1.26 10.56 0.81
CA PHE A 128 -0.61 11.58 1.61
C PHE A 128 -0.59 12.90 0.83
N ASP A 129 -1.54 13.78 1.14
CA ASP A 129 -1.57 15.15 0.64
C ASP A 129 -1.64 16.12 1.84
N ALA A 130 -0.71 17.08 1.89
CA ALA A 130 -0.62 18.03 2.99
C ALA A 130 -1.76 19.06 3.00
N SER A 131 -2.33 19.39 1.84
CA SER A 131 -3.45 20.34 1.72
C SER A 131 -4.75 19.73 2.24
N PHE A 132 -5.03 18.47 1.89
CA PHE A 132 -6.20 17.72 2.39
C PHE A 132 -6.09 17.46 3.90
N ARG A 133 -4.89 17.16 4.43
CA ARG A 133 -4.66 16.95 5.87
C ARG A 133 -4.78 18.21 6.73
N LYS A 134 -4.63 19.39 6.14
CA LYS A 134 -4.71 20.70 6.81
C LYS A 134 -6.03 21.42 6.55
N SER A 135 -6.92 20.85 5.76
CA SER A 135 -8.23 21.42 5.45
C SER A 135 -9.15 21.35 6.67
N ASP A 136 -9.94 22.40 6.88
CA ASP A 136 -11.01 22.43 7.87
C ASP A 136 -12.20 21.53 7.48
N ASP A 137 -12.30 21.14 6.19
CA ASP A 137 -13.34 20.23 5.70
C ASP A 137 -13.01 18.76 6.10
N PRO A 138 -13.86 18.10 6.92
CA PRO A 138 -13.61 16.74 7.37
C PRO A 138 -13.72 15.69 6.24
N VAL A 139 -14.46 15.96 5.17
CA VAL A 139 -14.61 15.06 4.02
C VAL A 139 -13.30 14.96 3.25
N ARG A 140 -12.54 16.06 3.15
CA ARG A 140 -11.20 16.06 2.55
C ARG A 140 -10.23 15.20 3.37
N GLY A 141 -10.29 15.27 4.70
CA GLY A 141 -9.58 14.35 5.58
C GLY A 141 -10.00 12.87 5.42
N GLN A 142 -11.29 12.61 5.18
CA GLN A 142 -11.82 11.27 4.91
C GLN A 142 -11.38 10.73 3.54
N ALA A 143 -11.33 11.55 2.50
CA ALA A 143 -10.99 11.14 1.14
C ALA A 143 -9.56 10.57 1.03
N LEU A 144 -8.65 10.97 1.90
CA LEU A 144 -7.30 10.41 2.00
C LEU A 144 -7.26 8.92 2.43
N LYS A 145 -8.37 8.36 2.90
CA LYS A 145 -8.44 6.95 3.32
C LYS A 145 -8.46 5.97 2.13
N ALA A 146 -8.94 6.40 0.97
CA ALA A 146 -9.08 5.56 -0.22
C ALA A 146 -8.80 6.38 -1.49
N VAL A 147 -7.95 5.85 -2.37
CA VAL A 147 -7.37 6.64 -3.47
C VAL A 147 -8.42 7.19 -4.43
N HIS A 148 -9.46 6.40 -4.76
CA HIS A 148 -10.55 6.84 -5.63
C HIS A 148 -11.28 8.08 -5.09
N ASN A 149 -11.52 8.16 -3.77
CA ASN A 149 -12.18 9.31 -3.14
C ASN A 149 -11.32 10.57 -3.23
N TYR A 150 -10.00 10.44 -3.01
CA TYR A 150 -9.05 11.53 -3.19
C TYR A 150 -9.05 12.04 -4.65
N PHE A 151 -9.03 11.13 -5.62
CA PHE A 151 -9.03 11.48 -7.05
C PHE A 151 -10.29 12.26 -7.44
N PHE A 152 -11.48 11.87 -6.99
CA PHE A 152 -12.71 12.63 -7.25
C PHE A 152 -12.65 14.06 -6.71
N ILE A 153 -12.24 14.26 -5.45
CA ILE A 153 -12.20 15.60 -4.85
C ILE A 153 -11.07 16.44 -5.46
N LYS A 154 -9.84 15.92 -5.59
CA LYS A 154 -8.72 16.67 -6.16
C LYS A 154 -8.93 16.95 -7.66
N GLY A 155 -9.55 16.02 -8.40
CA GLY A 155 -9.99 16.26 -9.77
C GLY A 155 -10.97 17.43 -9.87
N LEU A 156 -11.96 17.49 -8.96
CA LEU A 156 -12.91 18.60 -8.89
C LEU A 156 -12.24 19.93 -8.47
N ASP A 157 -11.21 19.92 -7.62
CA ASP A 157 -10.40 21.11 -7.33
C ASP A 157 -9.73 21.66 -8.60
N THR A 158 -9.12 20.77 -9.42
CA THR A 158 -8.37 21.14 -10.63
C THR A 158 -9.23 21.59 -11.81
N LEU A 159 -10.53 21.28 -11.81
CA LEU A 159 -11.48 21.78 -12.81
C LEU A 159 -11.81 23.25 -12.62
N ARG A 160 -11.84 24.03 -13.71
CA ARG A 160 -12.52 25.33 -13.69
C ARG A 160 -14.02 25.16 -13.43
N GLU A 161 -14.68 26.22 -12.96
CA GLU A 161 -16.15 26.25 -12.87
C GLU A 161 -16.77 25.88 -14.24
N GLY A 162 -17.83 25.07 -14.22
CA GLY A 162 -18.47 24.53 -15.42
C GLY A 162 -17.71 23.46 -16.19
N GLY A 163 -16.46 23.13 -15.81
CA GLY A 163 -15.68 22.05 -16.41
C GLY A 163 -16.19 20.65 -16.05
N ILE A 164 -15.77 19.63 -16.81
CA ILE A 164 -16.33 18.27 -16.73
C ILE A 164 -15.34 17.27 -16.13
N LEU A 165 -15.77 16.55 -15.10
CA LEU A 165 -15.08 15.39 -14.55
C LEU A 165 -15.71 14.13 -15.17
N ALA A 166 -14.91 13.21 -15.70
CA ALA A 166 -15.41 11.94 -16.23
C ALA A 166 -14.46 10.79 -15.88
N PHE A 167 -14.77 10.06 -14.79
CA PHE A 167 -13.93 8.98 -14.28
C PHE A 167 -14.60 7.62 -14.39
N VAL A 168 -13.85 6.64 -14.90
CA VAL A 168 -14.12 5.22 -14.63
C VAL A 168 -13.54 4.89 -13.25
N THR A 169 -14.34 4.29 -12.38
CA THR A 169 -14.03 4.01 -10.98
C THR A 169 -14.62 2.67 -10.52
N SER A 170 -14.16 2.12 -9.40
CA SER A 170 -14.79 0.96 -8.76
C SER A 170 -16.19 1.29 -8.25
N ALA A 171 -17.12 0.33 -8.35
CA ALA A 171 -18.48 0.42 -7.83
C ALA A 171 -18.58 0.81 -6.35
N GLY A 172 -17.53 0.52 -5.55
CA GLY A 172 -17.44 0.92 -4.14
C GLY A 172 -17.58 2.42 -3.88
N VAL A 173 -17.31 3.31 -4.86
CA VAL A 173 -17.60 4.75 -4.72
C VAL A 173 -19.10 4.97 -4.52
N MET A 174 -19.92 4.36 -5.36
CA MET A 174 -21.36 4.53 -5.38
C MET A 174 -22.07 3.64 -4.35
N ASP A 175 -21.62 2.40 -4.18
CA ASP A 175 -22.34 1.41 -3.39
C ASP A 175 -21.99 1.43 -1.89
N ALA A 176 -20.74 1.71 -1.52
CA ALA A 176 -20.31 1.58 -0.13
C ALA A 176 -20.99 2.62 0.78
N PRO A 177 -21.67 2.22 1.87
CA PRO A 177 -22.29 3.17 2.80
C PRO A 177 -21.29 4.15 3.43
N GLY A 178 -20.05 3.71 3.66
CA GLY A 178 -18.98 4.56 4.20
C GLY A 178 -18.53 5.69 3.27
N ASN A 179 -18.85 5.63 1.98
CA ASN A 179 -18.54 6.66 0.98
C ASN A 179 -19.64 7.73 0.85
N GLU A 180 -20.75 7.61 1.59
CA GLU A 180 -21.85 8.59 1.61
C GLU A 180 -21.35 10.05 1.79
N PRO A 181 -20.50 10.41 2.77
CA PRO A 181 -20.04 11.79 2.94
C PRO A 181 -19.28 12.33 1.72
N VAL A 182 -18.53 11.48 1.02
CA VAL A 182 -17.81 11.86 -0.21
C VAL A 182 -18.81 12.08 -1.35
N ARG A 183 -19.82 11.22 -1.49
CA ARG A 183 -20.88 11.41 -2.50
C ARG A 183 -21.70 12.67 -2.23
N ARG A 184 -22.07 12.95 -0.98
CA ARG A 184 -22.71 14.22 -0.61
C ARG A 184 -21.86 15.41 -1.01
N TYR A 185 -20.58 15.42 -0.64
CA TYR A 185 -19.65 16.49 -1.01
C TYR A 185 -19.59 16.70 -2.54
N LEU A 186 -19.50 15.62 -3.33
CA LEU A 186 -19.52 15.70 -4.80
C LEU A 186 -20.84 16.27 -5.33
N MET A 187 -21.98 15.87 -4.77
CA MET A 187 -23.30 16.40 -5.15
C MET A 187 -23.58 17.82 -4.63
N GLU A 188 -22.77 18.34 -3.69
CA GLU A 188 -22.81 19.72 -3.21
C GLU A 188 -21.88 20.65 -4.00
N HIS A 189 -20.82 20.14 -4.63
CA HIS A 189 -19.83 20.93 -5.38
C HIS A 189 -19.86 20.69 -6.91
N ALA A 190 -20.68 19.75 -7.37
CA ALA A 190 -20.88 19.43 -8.77
C ALA A 190 -22.32 19.03 -9.08
N ARG A 191 -22.69 19.16 -10.35
CA ARG A 191 -23.92 18.65 -10.95
C ARG A 191 -23.69 17.24 -11.46
N LEU A 192 -24.60 16.31 -11.18
CA LEU A 192 -24.57 14.98 -11.78
C LEU A 192 -25.02 15.07 -13.25
N VAL A 193 -24.10 14.78 -14.16
CA VAL A 193 -24.41 14.74 -15.60
C VAL A 193 -24.83 13.33 -15.99
N SER A 194 -24.03 12.31 -15.64
CA SER A 194 -24.36 10.89 -15.82
C SER A 194 -23.61 10.03 -14.80
N ALA A 195 -24.17 8.89 -14.43
CA ALA A 195 -23.45 7.81 -13.76
C ALA A 195 -23.91 6.49 -14.37
N VAL A 196 -23.01 5.70 -14.94
CA VAL A 196 -23.35 4.46 -15.67
C VAL A 196 -22.60 3.29 -15.07
N ARG A 197 -23.34 2.31 -14.53
CA ARG A 197 -22.80 1.03 -14.07
C ARG A 197 -22.41 0.21 -15.30
N LEU A 198 -21.13 -0.12 -15.38
CA LEU A 198 -20.53 -0.90 -16.47
C LEU A 198 -20.62 -2.40 -16.15
N PRO A 199 -20.61 -3.29 -17.17
CA PRO A 199 -20.62 -4.73 -16.95
C PRO A 199 -19.35 -5.20 -16.23
N ASN A 200 -19.46 -6.19 -15.36
CA ASN A 200 -18.31 -6.82 -14.71
C ASN A 200 -17.33 -7.39 -15.73
N ASN A 201 -17.83 -7.95 -16.84
CA ASN A 201 -17.04 -8.54 -17.91
C ASN A 201 -16.40 -7.52 -18.88
N LEU A 202 -16.53 -6.20 -18.63
CA LEU A 202 -15.94 -5.17 -19.50
C LEU A 202 -14.41 -5.26 -19.61
N PHE A 203 -13.74 -5.61 -18.51
CA PHE A 203 -12.28 -5.67 -18.46
C PHE A 203 -11.71 -7.08 -18.71
N THR A 204 -12.55 -8.09 -18.95
CA THR A 204 -12.10 -9.48 -19.14
C THR A 204 -11.14 -9.62 -20.33
N GLU A 205 -11.47 -9.00 -21.48
CA GLU A 205 -10.63 -9.06 -22.69
C GLU A 205 -9.30 -8.27 -22.58
N TYR A 206 -9.24 -7.21 -21.78
CA TYR A 206 -8.11 -6.25 -21.75
C TYR A 206 -7.24 -6.31 -20.49
N ALA A 207 -7.79 -6.83 -19.38
CA ALA A 207 -7.12 -6.93 -18.08
C ALA A 207 -7.26 -8.32 -17.43
N GLY A 208 -8.10 -9.22 -17.95
CA GLY A 208 -8.28 -10.56 -17.40
C GLY A 208 -9.02 -10.60 -16.06
N THR A 209 -9.81 -9.57 -15.74
CA THR A 209 -10.49 -9.43 -14.43
C THR A 209 -11.95 -9.02 -14.59
N GLU A 210 -12.83 -9.61 -13.78
CA GLU A 210 -14.22 -9.18 -13.68
C GLU A 210 -14.42 -8.29 -12.45
N VAL A 211 -14.73 -7.00 -12.68
CA VAL A 211 -14.82 -6.00 -11.61
C VAL A 211 -15.99 -5.06 -11.86
N ALA A 212 -16.88 -4.93 -10.87
CA ALA A 212 -17.96 -3.95 -10.90
C ALA A 212 -17.40 -2.52 -10.90
N SER A 213 -17.76 -1.74 -11.91
CA SER A 213 -17.22 -0.40 -12.14
C SER A 213 -18.31 0.58 -12.63
N ASP A 214 -18.08 1.86 -12.37
CA ASP A 214 -18.96 2.95 -12.75
C ASP A 214 -18.18 3.96 -13.62
N LEU A 215 -18.81 4.46 -14.69
CA LEU A 215 -18.41 5.72 -15.31
C LEU A 215 -19.23 6.85 -14.69
N VAL A 216 -18.59 7.75 -13.96
CA VAL A 216 -19.24 8.90 -13.32
C VAL A 216 -18.81 10.19 -14.03
N VAL A 217 -19.80 10.92 -14.56
CA VAL A 217 -19.64 12.21 -15.24
C VAL A 217 -20.30 13.32 -14.43
N LEU A 218 -19.49 14.27 -13.95
CA LEU A 218 -19.92 15.41 -13.16
C LEU A 218 -19.53 16.72 -13.86
N GLN A 219 -20.30 17.79 -13.63
CA GLN A 219 -19.95 19.14 -14.06
C GLN A 219 -19.75 20.04 -12.84
N LYS A 220 -18.61 20.73 -12.73
CA LYS A 220 -18.29 21.56 -11.57
C LYS A 220 -19.31 22.69 -11.41
N GLN A 221 -19.86 22.77 -10.20
CA GLN A 221 -20.84 23.78 -9.79
C GLN A 221 -20.60 24.14 -8.32
N SER A 222 -19.61 25.00 -8.04
CA SER A 222 -19.20 25.25 -6.64
C SER A 222 -20.24 26.02 -5.80
N GLU A 223 -21.15 26.79 -6.42
CA GLU A 223 -22.19 27.56 -5.70
C GLU A 223 -23.56 26.85 -5.63
N LYS A 224 -23.57 25.52 -5.53
CA LYS A 224 -24.82 24.75 -5.57
C LYS A 224 -25.58 24.82 -4.25
N ARG A 225 -26.88 25.12 -4.32
CA ARG A 225 -27.72 25.38 -3.13
C ARG A 225 -28.66 24.24 -2.75
N LYS A 226 -28.97 23.33 -3.68
CA LYS A 226 -29.90 22.20 -3.50
C LYS A 226 -29.50 21.05 -4.42
N LEU A 227 -29.72 19.82 -3.95
CA LEU A 227 -29.59 18.60 -4.74
C LEU A 227 -30.91 18.32 -5.47
N THR A 228 -30.82 17.77 -6.67
CA THR A 228 -31.96 17.22 -7.42
C THR A 228 -32.34 15.82 -6.90
N PRO A 229 -33.51 15.26 -7.27
CA PRO A 229 -33.88 13.89 -6.87
C PRO A 229 -32.92 12.80 -7.36
N ASP A 230 -32.31 12.98 -8.54
CA ASP A 230 -31.25 12.10 -9.06
C ASP A 230 -30.00 12.15 -8.18
N GLU A 231 -29.60 13.34 -7.77
CA GLU A 231 -28.39 13.54 -6.96
C GLU A 231 -28.61 13.07 -5.52
N GLN A 232 -29.83 13.21 -4.98
CA GLN A 232 -30.18 12.63 -3.68
C GLN A 232 -30.16 11.09 -3.73
N ARG A 233 -30.54 10.48 -4.86
CA ARG A 233 -30.35 9.04 -5.12
C ARG A 233 -28.86 8.67 -5.23
N PHE A 234 -28.05 9.48 -5.91
CA PHE A 234 -26.60 9.27 -6.00
C PHE A 234 -25.90 9.31 -4.64
N VAL A 235 -26.32 10.20 -3.72
CA VAL A 235 -25.79 10.22 -2.34
C VAL A 235 -26.12 8.93 -1.60
N ASN A 236 -27.33 8.40 -1.75
CA ASN A 236 -27.83 7.30 -0.94
C ASN A 236 -27.46 5.90 -1.49
N SER A 237 -27.24 4.96 -0.59
CA SER A 237 -27.10 3.53 -0.91
C SER A 237 -27.95 2.72 0.07
N SER A 238 -28.59 1.67 -0.43
CA SER A 238 -29.45 0.80 0.37
C SER A 238 -28.99 -0.65 0.27
N GLU A 239 -29.26 -1.45 1.30
CA GLU A 239 -29.07 -2.90 1.21
C GLU A 239 -30.14 -3.51 0.29
N ILE A 240 -29.73 -4.35 -0.66
CA ILE A 240 -30.61 -5.13 -1.56
C ILE A 240 -30.71 -6.61 -1.16
N GLY A 241 -30.14 -6.97 -0.01
CA GLY A 241 -30.12 -8.31 0.57
C GLY A 241 -28.71 -8.92 0.64
N ASN A 242 -28.54 -9.90 1.54
CA ASN A 242 -27.29 -10.63 1.75
C ASN A 242 -26.05 -9.74 2.05
N GLY A 243 -26.24 -8.55 2.64
CA GLY A 243 -25.17 -7.58 2.88
C GLY A 243 -24.69 -6.83 1.65
N ILE A 244 -25.34 -7.00 0.48
CA ILE A 244 -25.05 -6.24 -0.73
C ILE A 244 -25.69 -4.86 -0.60
N TYR A 245 -24.90 -3.80 -0.68
CA TYR A 245 -25.40 -2.44 -0.88
C TYR A 245 -25.37 -2.09 -2.37
N LEU A 246 -26.42 -1.40 -2.83
CA LEU A 246 -26.50 -0.80 -4.16
C LEU A 246 -26.83 0.68 -4.01
N ASN A 247 -26.19 1.52 -4.81
CA ASN A 247 -26.54 2.94 -4.89
C ASN A 247 -28.00 3.13 -5.36
N ASP A 248 -28.76 4.02 -4.71
CA ASP A 248 -30.18 4.22 -5.02
C ASP A 248 -30.39 4.80 -6.44
N TYR A 249 -29.36 5.38 -7.07
CA TYR A 249 -29.38 5.80 -8.47
C TYR A 249 -29.48 4.63 -9.46
N HIS A 250 -28.86 3.48 -9.15
CA HIS A 250 -28.85 2.30 -10.03
C HIS A 250 -29.99 1.31 -9.75
N ARG A 251 -30.86 1.58 -8.77
CA ARG A 251 -31.93 0.66 -8.33
C ARG A 251 -32.91 0.24 -9.44
N ASP A 252 -33.13 1.08 -10.45
CA ASP A 252 -34.04 0.75 -11.57
C ASP A 252 -33.31 0.17 -12.80
N PHE A 253 -32.01 -0.05 -12.70
CA PHE A 253 -31.12 -0.59 -13.74
C PHE A 253 -31.11 0.15 -15.09
N LYS A 254 -31.76 1.32 -15.22
CA LYS A 254 -31.77 2.09 -16.50
C LYS A 254 -30.39 2.57 -16.90
N HIS A 255 -29.62 2.99 -15.89
CA HIS A 255 -28.22 3.43 -16.01
C HIS A 255 -27.22 2.29 -15.70
N ALA A 256 -27.60 1.04 -15.97
CA ALA A 256 -26.73 -0.13 -15.82
C ALA A 256 -26.68 -0.94 -17.12
N ILE A 257 -25.49 -1.06 -17.71
CA ILE A 257 -25.30 -1.85 -18.93
C ILE A 257 -25.19 -3.33 -18.53
N HIS A 258 -26.17 -4.12 -18.94
CA HIS A 258 -26.24 -5.56 -18.70
C HIS A 258 -27.21 -6.22 -19.69
N THR A 259 -27.04 -7.52 -19.91
CA THR A 259 -28.04 -8.40 -20.52
C THR A 259 -28.62 -9.37 -19.50
N THR A 260 -27.81 -9.74 -18.51
CA THR A 260 -28.14 -10.64 -17.41
C THR A 260 -27.48 -10.13 -16.12
N PHE A 261 -28.03 -10.50 -14.97
CA PHE A 261 -27.40 -10.24 -13.69
C PHE A 261 -27.51 -11.47 -12.78
N SER A 262 -26.49 -11.68 -11.96
CA SER A 262 -26.36 -12.79 -11.02
C SER A 262 -25.99 -12.28 -9.63
N HIS A 263 -26.34 -13.06 -8.61
CA HIS A 263 -25.88 -12.86 -7.23
C HIS A 263 -24.82 -13.92 -6.93
N GLU A 264 -23.56 -13.52 -6.99
CA GLU A 264 -22.43 -14.44 -6.85
C GLU A 264 -21.74 -14.25 -5.51
N LYS A 265 -21.14 -15.32 -4.98
CA LYS A 265 -20.32 -15.24 -3.77
C LYS A 265 -18.87 -15.10 -4.18
N GLY A 266 -18.27 -13.95 -3.87
CA GLY A 266 -16.83 -13.73 -4.04
C GLY A 266 -16.01 -14.66 -3.15
N LEU A 267 -14.70 -14.69 -3.38
CA LEU A 267 -13.71 -15.59 -2.74
C LEU A 267 -13.72 -15.60 -1.19
N TYR A 268 -14.32 -14.59 -0.55
CA TYR A 268 -14.46 -14.47 0.91
C TYR A 268 -15.91 -14.68 1.41
N GLY A 269 -16.79 -15.26 0.60
CA GLY A 269 -18.20 -15.55 0.94
C GLY A 269 -19.14 -14.34 0.92
N GLN A 270 -18.62 -13.14 0.62
CA GLN A 270 -19.43 -11.94 0.40
C GLN A 270 -20.26 -12.09 -0.87
N SER A 271 -21.56 -11.81 -0.79
CA SER A 271 -22.40 -11.76 -2.00
C SER A 271 -22.09 -10.49 -2.78
N ALA A 272 -22.14 -10.54 -4.10
CA ALA A 272 -21.94 -9.42 -5.00
C ALA A 272 -22.97 -9.47 -6.13
N LEU A 273 -23.44 -8.31 -6.57
CA LEU A 273 -24.24 -8.18 -7.78
C LEU A 273 -23.27 -8.17 -8.98
N VAL A 274 -23.35 -9.20 -9.81
CA VAL A 274 -22.55 -9.33 -11.03
C VAL A 274 -23.44 -8.98 -12.22
N LEU A 275 -23.02 -7.99 -13.00
CA LEU A 275 -23.69 -7.60 -14.24
C LEU A 275 -22.89 -8.17 -15.41
N HIS A 276 -23.52 -9.03 -16.21
CA HIS A 276 -22.93 -9.56 -17.42
C HIS A 276 -23.60 -8.92 -18.64
N TYR A 277 -22.80 -8.61 -19.67
CA TYR A 277 -23.31 -8.15 -20.96
C TYR A 277 -22.87 -9.10 -22.07
N ASP A 278 -23.85 -9.69 -22.76
CA ASP A 278 -23.67 -10.51 -23.95
C ASP A 278 -23.38 -9.65 -25.20
N GLY A 279 -22.10 -9.29 -25.31
CA GLY A 279 -21.55 -8.54 -26.43
C GLY A 279 -20.20 -7.93 -26.08
N GLY A 280 -19.27 -7.92 -27.04
CA GLY A 280 -17.95 -7.34 -26.84
C GLY A 280 -17.96 -5.82 -26.63
N PRO A 281 -16.81 -5.22 -26.30
CA PRO A 281 -16.67 -3.81 -25.90
C PRO A 281 -17.30 -2.78 -26.83
N GLU A 282 -17.35 -3.03 -28.14
CA GLU A 282 -17.99 -2.10 -29.10
C GLU A 282 -19.53 -2.03 -28.92
N ARG A 283 -20.20 -3.12 -28.54
CA ARG A 283 -21.65 -3.11 -28.24
C ARG A 283 -21.94 -2.46 -26.88
N ILE A 284 -21.05 -2.66 -25.91
CA ILE A 284 -21.08 -1.94 -24.62
C ILE A 284 -20.91 -0.44 -24.89
N ALA A 285 -19.97 -0.04 -25.75
CA ALA A 285 -19.73 1.35 -26.14
C ALA A 285 -20.91 1.98 -26.88
N GLU A 286 -21.58 1.23 -27.79
CA GLU A 286 -22.82 1.68 -28.44
C GLU A 286 -23.94 1.94 -27.42
N ARG A 287 -24.17 1.01 -26.48
CA ARG A 287 -25.16 1.17 -25.42
C ARG A 287 -24.82 2.34 -24.50
N LEU A 288 -23.54 2.51 -24.16
CA LEU A 288 -23.02 3.63 -23.37
C LEU A 288 -23.26 4.96 -24.07
N ARG A 289 -22.94 5.07 -25.37
CA ARG A 289 -23.17 6.27 -26.19
C ARG A 289 -24.63 6.70 -26.14
N GLY A 290 -25.56 5.75 -26.22
CA GLY A 290 -27.00 6.00 -26.09
C GLY A 290 -27.43 6.54 -24.71
N ILE A 291 -26.87 5.99 -23.62
CA ILE A 291 -27.14 6.49 -22.25
C ILE A 291 -26.57 7.89 -22.06
N LEU A 292 -25.29 8.09 -22.40
CA LEU A 292 -24.60 9.37 -22.28
C LEU A 292 -25.28 10.47 -23.11
N ALA A 293 -25.71 10.20 -24.34
CA ALA A 293 -26.36 11.20 -25.19
C ALA A 293 -27.68 11.70 -24.58
N ASN A 294 -28.52 10.80 -24.06
CA ASN A 294 -29.77 11.14 -23.38
C ASN A 294 -29.50 11.92 -22.08
N ASP A 295 -28.55 11.46 -21.28
CA ASP A 295 -28.17 12.09 -20.02
C ASP A 295 -27.58 13.49 -20.22
N PHE A 296 -26.74 13.69 -21.24
CA PHE A 296 -26.12 14.97 -21.53
C PHE A 296 -27.17 15.96 -22.05
N ALA A 297 -28.06 15.54 -22.96
CA ALA A 297 -29.17 16.36 -23.42
C ALA A 297 -30.13 16.79 -22.29
N ALA A 298 -30.28 15.96 -21.25
CA ALA A 298 -31.15 16.25 -20.11
C ALA A 298 -30.47 17.06 -18.98
N ARG A 299 -29.16 16.88 -18.75
CA ARG A 299 -28.49 17.37 -17.53
C ARG A 299 -27.21 18.18 -17.74
N LEU A 300 -26.58 18.21 -18.92
CA LEU A 300 -25.37 19.00 -19.15
C LEU A 300 -25.69 20.50 -19.33
N ASP A 301 -25.05 21.37 -18.57
CA ASP A 301 -25.19 22.83 -18.65
C ASP A 301 -24.13 23.40 -19.61
N THR A 302 -24.43 23.44 -20.91
CA THR A 302 -23.50 23.90 -21.97
C THR A 302 -23.24 25.40 -21.91
N GLU A 303 -24.19 26.19 -21.42
CA GLU A 303 -24.01 27.62 -21.16
C GLU A 303 -22.97 27.83 -20.05
N ARG A 304 -23.09 27.12 -18.92
CA ARG A 304 -22.04 27.13 -17.87
C ARG A 304 -20.71 26.59 -18.38
N TYR A 305 -20.69 25.53 -19.21
CA TYR A 305 -19.44 25.04 -19.78
C TYR A 305 -18.74 26.14 -20.60
N THR A 306 -19.48 26.87 -21.43
CA THR A 306 -18.91 27.91 -22.33
C THR A 306 -18.61 29.22 -21.63
N GLN A 307 -19.44 29.68 -20.68
CA GLN A 307 -19.28 30.93 -19.92
C GLN A 307 -17.90 31.06 -19.25
N TYR A 308 -17.37 29.96 -18.72
CA TYR A 308 -16.10 29.94 -17.98
C TYR A 308 -14.89 29.49 -18.82
N LEU A 309 -15.03 29.31 -20.14
CA LEU A 309 -13.90 29.09 -21.05
C LEU A 309 -13.02 30.35 -21.09
N ARG A 310 -11.92 30.34 -20.32
CA ARG A 310 -10.93 31.41 -20.40
C ARG A 310 -10.29 31.45 -21.79
N PRO A 311 -9.94 32.65 -22.32
CA PRO A 311 -9.00 32.77 -23.42
C PRO A 311 -7.67 32.10 -23.05
N LEU A 312 -6.91 31.59 -24.04
CA LEU A 312 -5.57 31.05 -23.79
C LEU A 312 -4.67 32.14 -23.19
N HIS A 313 -4.48 32.11 -21.88
CA HIS A 313 -3.27 32.57 -21.24
C HIS A 313 -2.47 31.32 -20.89
N ILE A 314 -1.40 31.08 -21.64
CA ILE A 314 -0.40 30.08 -21.31
C ILE A 314 0.27 30.56 -20.02
N PRO A 315 0.10 29.89 -18.87
CA PRO A 315 1.04 30.09 -17.77
C PRO A 315 2.36 29.54 -18.29
N GLN A 316 3.39 30.39 -18.40
CA GLN A 316 4.73 29.88 -18.66
C GLN A 316 5.13 29.01 -17.47
N ALA A 317 4.94 27.70 -17.59
CA ALA A 317 5.57 26.73 -16.70
C ALA A 317 7.06 27.07 -16.69
N GLN A 318 7.62 27.27 -15.49
CA GLN A 318 9.01 27.64 -15.35
C GLN A 318 9.86 26.48 -15.86
N THR A 319 10.35 26.60 -17.10
CA THR A 319 11.25 25.64 -17.70
C THR A 319 12.57 25.70 -16.94
N VAL A 320 12.69 24.83 -15.93
CA VAL A 320 13.98 24.55 -15.30
C VAL A 320 14.91 24.09 -16.43
N PRO A 321 15.96 24.85 -16.78
CA PRO A 321 16.80 24.50 -17.91
C PRO A 321 17.44 23.13 -17.65
N PRO A 322 17.53 22.25 -18.66
CA PRO A 322 18.02 20.89 -18.46
C PRO A 322 19.42 20.94 -17.86
N ILE A 323 19.60 20.29 -16.71
CA ILE A 323 20.89 20.21 -16.01
C ILE A 323 21.92 19.65 -16.98
N ALA A 324 22.84 20.51 -17.40
CA ALA A 324 23.84 20.16 -18.40
C ALA A 324 24.64 18.94 -17.93
N ARG A 325 24.67 17.89 -18.76
CA ARG A 325 25.57 16.74 -18.58
C ARG A 325 26.99 17.27 -18.40
N ARG A 326 27.55 17.14 -17.18
CA ARG A 326 28.98 17.35 -16.95
C ARG A 326 29.77 16.28 -17.70
N GLN A 327 30.14 16.57 -18.94
CA GLN A 327 31.19 15.85 -19.63
C GLN A 327 32.52 16.24 -18.97
N ASN A 328 33.18 15.29 -18.32
CA ASN A 328 34.57 15.44 -17.93
C ASN A 328 35.41 15.64 -19.19
N ARG A 329 35.94 16.85 -19.40
CA ARG A 329 36.95 17.10 -20.43
C ARG A 329 38.19 17.68 -19.77
N VAL A 330 39.32 17.03 -20.03
CA VAL A 330 40.63 17.31 -19.44
C VAL A 330 41.07 18.73 -19.78
N ALA A 331 41.55 19.47 -18.78
CA ALA A 331 42.06 20.83 -18.98
C ALA A 331 43.49 20.80 -19.55
N ALA A 332 43.76 21.73 -20.48
CA ALA A 332 45.11 22.12 -20.89
C ALA A 332 45.33 23.61 -20.50
N PRO A 333 46.54 24.04 -20.11
CA PRO A 333 46.71 25.26 -19.32
C PRO A 333 47.17 26.48 -20.12
N GLN A 334 46.58 27.65 -19.83
CA GLN A 334 47.03 29.00 -20.21
C GLN A 334 46.46 30.01 -19.19
N SER A 335 47.04 31.16 -18.84
CA SER A 335 48.45 31.62 -18.76
C SER A 335 48.42 33.01 -18.07
N VAL A 336 49.24 33.27 -17.06
CA VAL A 336 49.21 34.52 -16.25
C VAL A 336 50.39 35.44 -16.60
N PRO A 337 50.16 36.74 -16.86
CA PRO A 337 50.89 37.83 -16.15
C PRO A 337 50.07 39.16 -16.06
N PRO A 338 50.62 40.30 -15.56
CA PRO A 338 51.19 40.58 -14.22
C PRO A 338 50.50 41.83 -13.54
N PRO A 339 50.91 42.31 -12.35
CA PRO A 339 50.05 43.17 -11.49
C PRO A 339 50.43 44.66 -11.30
N GLU A 340 49.46 45.40 -10.73
CA GLU A 340 49.58 46.60 -9.85
C GLU A 340 50.03 47.98 -10.44
N PRO A 341 49.75 49.15 -9.79
CA PRO A 341 49.94 49.47 -8.36
C PRO A 341 48.77 50.12 -7.58
N ALA A 342 48.96 50.27 -6.27
CA ALA A 342 47.98 50.71 -5.27
C ALA A 342 48.13 52.18 -4.78
N SER A 343 47.18 52.66 -3.95
CA SER A 343 47.39 53.84 -3.08
C SER A 343 46.72 53.72 -1.69
N VAL A 344 47.55 53.40 -0.70
CA VAL A 344 47.69 53.97 0.67
C VAL A 344 46.43 54.26 1.53
N ALA A 345 46.39 53.63 2.72
CA ALA A 345 45.52 53.93 3.87
C ALA A 345 46.21 54.87 4.90
N PRO A 346 45.57 55.22 6.05
CA PRO A 346 45.97 54.50 7.27
C PRO A 346 44.86 54.23 8.32
N THR A 347 45.11 53.21 9.14
CA THR A 347 44.39 52.80 10.38
C THR A 347 44.97 53.54 11.61
N PRO A 348 44.35 53.51 12.83
CA PRO A 348 44.27 52.31 13.71
C PRO A 348 42.97 52.25 14.59
N GLU A 349 42.68 51.32 15.51
CA GLU A 349 43.39 50.09 15.97
C GLU A 349 42.45 48.91 16.40
N ILE A 350 42.94 48.05 17.31
CA ILE A 350 42.54 46.67 17.65
C ILE A 350 41.94 46.55 19.06
N SER A 351 40.90 45.72 19.28
CA SER A 351 40.95 44.55 20.21
C SER A 351 39.65 43.72 20.27
N ALA A 352 39.79 42.42 20.55
CA ALA A 352 38.69 41.44 20.72
C ALA A 352 38.67 40.92 22.19
N PRO A 353 37.64 40.19 22.68
CA PRO A 353 37.50 38.76 22.33
C PRO A 353 36.07 38.15 22.35
N ALA A 354 36.07 36.87 21.96
CA ALA A 354 35.08 35.78 22.04
C ALA A 354 33.77 35.86 22.89
N ALA A 355 32.70 35.40 22.23
CA ALA A 355 31.73 34.37 22.66
C ALA A 355 30.63 34.63 23.72
N SER A 356 29.49 33.99 23.42
CA SER A 356 28.37 33.61 24.30
C SER A 356 27.34 34.69 24.66
N LEU A 357 26.06 34.35 24.45
CA LEU A 357 24.96 34.85 25.29
C LEU A 357 23.82 33.82 25.33
N PHE A 358 23.74 33.13 26.46
CA PHE A 358 22.58 32.35 26.88
C PHE A 358 21.44 33.29 27.31
N GLY A 359 20.22 32.77 27.43
CA GLY A 359 19.01 33.59 27.63
C GLY A 359 18.85 34.26 29.01
N SER A 360 17.76 35.00 29.13
CA SER A 360 17.18 35.56 30.37
C SER A 360 15.66 35.44 30.25
N ALA A 361 14.96 34.78 31.18
CA ALA A 361 14.31 35.36 32.38
C ALA A 361 13.04 36.17 32.03
N ALA A 362 11.94 36.20 32.80
CA ALA A 362 11.56 35.60 34.09
C ALA A 362 10.06 35.22 33.99
N ALA A 363 9.42 34.28 34.72
CA ALA A 363 9.57 33.76 36.09
C ALA A 363 8.97 34.66 37.21
N VAL A 364 8.21 33.99 38.10
CA VAL A 364 7.89 34.31 39.52
C VAL A 364 6.95 35.52 39.87
N PRO A 365 6.26 35.58 41.06
CA PRO A 365 5.56 34.49 41.81
C PRO A 365 4.46 34.85 42.92
N ILE A 366 4.08 33.82 43.70
CA ILE A 366 3.81 33.74 45.19
C ILE A 366 2.41 34.11 45.78
N ALA A 367 1.79 33.12 46.45
CA ALA A 367 1.38 33.05 47.89
C ALA A 367 0.41 31.85 48.10
N ARG A 368 0.69 30.74 48.84
CA ARG A 368 0.69 30.53 50.32
C ARG A 368 -0.51 31.22 51.01
N ARG A 369 -1.37 30.58 51.84
CA ARG A 369 -1.11 29.71 53.03
C ARG A 369 -2.39 28.89 53.46
N PRO A 370 -2.65 28.36 54.70
CA PRO A 370 -2.79 26.89 54.90
C PRO A 370 -4.03 26.34 55.68
N LEU A 371 -4.06 25.00 55.83
CA LEU A 371 -4.60 24.18 56.96
C LEU A 371 -6.11 24.19 57.32
N GLY A 372 -6.71 22.99 57.32
CA GLY A 372 -7.98 22.67 57.99
C GLY A 372 -8.15 21.16 58.24
N GLN A 373 -8.39 20.74 59.49
CA GLN A 373 -8.58 19.34 59.88
C GLN A 373 -10.07 18.98 60.03
N ARG A 374 -10.47 17.73 59.70
CA ARG A 374 -11.10 16.76 60.63
C ARG A 374 -11.61 15.47 59.95
N ARG A 375 -11.15 14.33 60.50
CA ARG A 375 -11.86 13.07 60.89
C ARG A 375 -12.98 12.45 60.02
N ARG A 376 -13.24 11.13 60.05
CA ARG A 376 -12.48 9.88 60.36
C ARG A 376 -13.47 8.69 60.24
N ALA A 377 -13.19 7.68 59.42
CA ALA A 377 -13.63 6.28 59.57
C ALA A 377 -13.10 5.44 58.37
N GLY A 378 -12.52 4.25 58.51
CA GLY A 378 -12.12 3.54 59.73
C GLY A 378 -12.45 2.05 59.70
N ARG A 379 -11.62 1.24 59.04
CA ARG A 379 -11.43 -0.18 59.39
C ARG A 379 -10.03 -0.66 58.99
N ASN A 380 -9.22 -0.93 60.00
CA ASN A 380 -7.96 -1.67 59.96
C ASN A 380 -8.29 -3.16 59.63
N THR A 381 -7.36 -4.03 59.18
CA THR A 381 -6.08 -4.38 59.83
C THR A 381 -4.94 -4.76 58.87
N ASP A 382 -3.77 -4.17 59.13
CA ASP A 382 -2.43 -4.78 59.30
C ASP A 382 -2.10 -6.07 58.52
N THR A 383 -1.14 -6.13 57.59
CA THR A 383 0.32 -5.82 57.59
C THR A 383 1.24 -6.84 58.26
N THR A 384 1.76 -7.77 57.46
CA THR A 384 3.09 -8.45 57.43
C THR A 384 2.99 -9.58 56.38
N GLY A 385 4.05 -10.08 55.74
CA GLY A 385 5.46 -9.68 55.75
C GLY A 385 6.35 -10.82 55.20
N MET A 386 6.80 -10.69 53.95
CA MET A 386 7.82 -11.53 53.27
C MET A 386 7.53 -13.04 53.02
N SER A 387 8.31 -13.58 52.08
CA SER A 387 8.87 -14.95 52.04
C SER A 387 8.03 -16.10 52.63
N ASP A 388 7.33 -16.83 51.75
CA ASP A 388 7.55 -18.28 51.54
C ASP A 388 6.44 -18.85 50.65
N LEU A 389 6.72 -19.03 49.35
CA LEU A 389 5.93 -19.83 48.41
C LEU A 389 6.71 -20.07 47.09
N PHE A 390 8.00 -20.39 47.23
CA PHE A 390 8.83 -20.92 46.15
C PHE A 390 9.18 -22.38 46.43
N THR A 391 8.26 -23.29 46.10
CA THR A 391 8.57 -24.72 45.89
C THR A 391 7.56 -25.26 44.89
N GLN A 392 7.99 -26.21 44.05
CA GLN A 392 7.26 -26.79 42.91
C GLN A 392 7.13 -25.82 41.72
N GLY A 393 7.48 -26.19 40.49
CA GLY A 393 8.08 -27.45 40.03
C GLY A 393 7.90 -27.57 38.52
N ASN A 394 8.96 -27.92 37.78
CA ASN A 394 8.86 -28.12 36.33
C ASN A 394 7.90 -29.30 36.03
N LEU A 395 6.90 -29.04 35.19
CA LEU A 395 6.01 -30.05 34.64
C LEU A 395 6.04 -29.95 33.12
N PHE A 396 6.84 -30.81 32.48
CA PHE A 396 6.50 -31.58 31.27
C PHE A 396 7.67 -32.51 30.89
N ALA A 397 7.65 -33.70 31.46
CA ALA A 397 8.24 -34.91 30.89
C ALA A 397 7.26 -36.07 31.16
N GLN A 398 6.92 -36.83 30.13
CA GLN A 398 5.98 -37.95 30.15
C GLN A 398 6.28 -38.85 28.92
N PRO A 399 5.97 -40.16 28.97
CA PRO A 399 6.92 -41.11 29.55
C PRO A 399 7.38 -42.17 28.53
N ALA A 400 8.45 -42.90 28.88
CA ALA A 400 8.86 -44.13 28.20
C ALA A 400 9.30 -45.17 29.24
N GLU A 401 9.11 -46.46 28.91
CA GLU A 401 9.17 -47.57 29.85
C GLU A 401 10.59 -48.03 30.24
N ALA A 402 10.67 -48.88 31.26
CA ALA A 402 11.87 -49.19 32.01
C ALA A 402 12.81 -50.23 31.36
N ALA A 403 14.10 -50.11 31.66
CA ALA A 403 15.08 -51.21 31.66
C ALA A 403 16.16 -50.93 32.73
N ASP A 404 16.75 -52.00 33.27
CA ASP A 404 17.43 -52.01 34.58
C ASP A 404 18.93 -51.59 34.62
N ALA A 405 19.34 -51.21 35.83
CA ALA A 405 20.61 -51.49 36.51
C ALA A 405 21.96 -50.80 36.13
N ALA A 406 22.44 -50.03 37.13
CA ALA A 406 23.78 -50.09 37.76
C ALA A 406 24.95 -49.15 37.33
N ASP A 407 25.53 -48.55 38.38
CA ASP A 407 26.88 -47.96 38.58
C ASP A 407 27.45 -46.84 37.67
N ALA A 408 27.36 -45.59 38.17
CA ALA A 408 28.43 -44.58 38.19
C ALA A 408 28.04 -43.40 39.13
N PRO A 409 28.98 -42.64 39.73
CA PRO A 409 28.70 -41.84 40.93
C PRO A 409 27.98 -40.50 40.66
N ALA A 410 27.19 -40.06 41.65
CA ALA A 410 26.49 -38.79 41.65
C ALA A 410 27.44 -37.59 41.68
N ALA A 411 27.56 -36.89 40.54
CA ALA A 411 28.17 -35.57 40.48
C ALA A 411 27.23 -34.54 41.13
N VAL A 412 27.56 -34.09 42.34
CA VAL A 412 26.87 -32.99 43.03
C VAL A 412 27.06 -31.71 42.21
N ALA A 413 25.98 -31.21 41.62
CA ALA A 413 25.98 -29.93 40.92
C ALA A 413 26.11 -28.77 41.93
N THR A 414 27.35 -28.32 42.15
CA THR A 414 27.63 -27.08 42.88
C THR A 414 26.95 -25.88 42.22
N PRO A 415 26.46 -24.88 42.97
CA PRO A 415 25.90 -23.67 42.38
C PRO A 415 26.96 -22.96 41.54
N ALA A 416 26.61 -22.64 40.30
CA ALA A 416 27.55 -22.03 39.35
C ALA A 416 28.08 -20.70 39.89
N SER A 417 29.41 -20.58 39.94
CA SER A 417 30.10 -19.35 40.33
C SER A 417 29.64 -18.14 39.52
N GLU A 418 29.57 -16.96 40.14
CA GLU A 418 29.40 -15.68 39.43
C GLU A 418 30.66 -15.32 38.62
N ASN A 419 30.97 -16.12 37.59
CA ASN A 419 32.06 -15.82 36.68
C ASN A 419 31.63 -14.68 35.75
N LYS A 420 32.28 -13.52 35.92
CA LYS A 420 31.96 -12.26 35.22
C LYS A 420 32.74 -12.10 33.92
N ASP A 421 33.72 -12.96 33.67
CA ASP A 421 34.58 -12.85 32.50
C ASP A 421 33.87 -13.34 31.23
N PRO A 422 34.15 -12.73 30.06
CA PRO A 422 33.68 -13.23 28.77
C PRO A 422 34.17 -14.66 28.52
N ARG A 423 33.24 -15.57 28.22
CA ARG A 423 33.54 -17.00 28.02
C ARG A 423 32.91 -17.56 26.74
N PRO A 424 33.44 -18.63 26.13
CA PRO A 424 32.83 -19.24 24.96
C PRO A 424 31.37 -19.65 25.23
N PHE A 425 30.47 -19.31 24.32
CA PHE A 425 29.07 -19.74 24.41
C PHE A 425 28.96 -21.18 23.88
N THR A 426 28.73 -22.13 24.79
CA THR A 426 28.54 -23.56 24.46
C THR A 426 27.07 -23.97 24.33
N GLY A 427 26.14 -23.01 24.45
CA GLY A 427 24.72 -23.23 24.30
C GLY A 427 24.28 -23.43 22.84
N THR A 428 23.04 -23.87 22.64
CA THR A 428 22.47 -24.05 21.31
C THR A 428 22.38 -22.72 20.55
N MET A 429 23.14 -22.59 19.46
CA MET A 429 23.07 -21.43 18.58
C MET A 429 21.78 -21.44 17.75
N LEU A 430 20.90 -20.47 18.00
CA LEU A 430 19.65 -20.33 17.25
C LEU A 430 19.85 -19.44 16.01
N PRO A 431 19.23 -19.72 14.85
CA PRO A 431 19.52 -19.00 13.60
C PRO A 431 19.16 -17.50 13.57
N HIS A 432 18.48 -16.99 14.60
CA HIS A 432 18.13 -15.57 14.74
C HIS A 432 19.05 -14.81 15.71
N TYR A 433 20.01 -15.49 16.33
CA TYR A 433 21.03 -14.85 17.16
C TYR A 433 21.96 -14.02 16.28
N LYS A 434 22.14 -12.76 16.68
CA LYS A 434 22.98 -11.76 16.02
C LYS A 434 24.02 -11.26 17.03
N GLU A 435 24.96 -10.45 16.56
CA GLU A 435 25.86 -9.75 17.48
C GLU A 435 25.05 -8.87 18.45
N ARG A 436 25.43 -8.89 19.72
CA ARG A 436 24.75 -8.27 20.87
C ARG A 436 23.38 -8.86 21.24
N SER A 437 22.96 -9.99 20.66
CA SER A 437 21.73 -10.69 21.06
C SER A 437 21.77 -11.09 22.54
N LEU A 438 20.67 -10.80 23.24
CA LEU A 438 20.47 -11.13 24.65
C LEU A 438 20.14 -12.63 24.78
N VAL A 439 20.87 -13.36 25.62
CA VAL A 439 20.65 -14.80 25.87
C VAL A 439 20.73 -15.13 27.36
N LEU A 440 20.06 -16.22 27.74
CA LEU A 440 20.15 -16.80 29.08
C LEU A 440 21.02 -18.06 28.97
N PHE A 441 22.19 -18.05 29.60
CA PHE A 441 23.19 -19.10 29.52
C PHE A 441 23.71 -19.41 30.93
N GLU A 442 23.71 -20.69 31.32
CA GLU A 442 24.14 -21.15 32.66
C GLU A 442 23.46 -20.40 33.84
N GLY A 443 22.20 -19.97 33.65
CA GLY A 443 21.47 -19.19 34.65
C GLY A 443 21.89 -17.71 34.76
N GLN A 444 22.74 -17.22 33.86
CA GLN A 444 23.13 -15.81 33.74
C GLN A 444 22.55 -15.19 32.46
N VAL A 445 22.12 -13.94 32.54
CA VAL A 445 21.74 -13.15 31.36
C VAL A 445 22.97 -12.43 30.83
N GLY A 446 23.13 -12.38 29.52
CA GLY A 446 24.25 -11.70 28.88
C GLY A 446 24.07 -11.60 27.38
N ARG A 447 25.12 -11.15 26.69
CA ARG A 447 25.11 -10.89 25.25
C ARG A 447 26.11 -11.72 24.48
N LEU A 448 25.74 -12.09 23.27
CA LEU A 448 26.65 -12.72 22.32
C LEU A 448 27.53 -11.67 21.62
N GLY A 449 28.84 -11.93 21.55
CA GLY A 449 29.82 -11.14 20.81
C GLY A 449 30.69 -12.04 19.92
N GLY A 450 31.33 -11.47 18.90
CA GLY A 450 32.28 -12.19 18.06
C GLY A 450 31.69 -13.41 17.34
N LEU A 451 30.52 -13.25 16.69
CA LEU A 451 29.91 -14.34 15.92
C LEU A 451 30.79 -14.68 14.71
N THR A 452 31.48 -15.82 14.77
CA THR A 452 32.31 -16.36 13.70
C THR A 452 31.83 -17.76 13.29
N ARG A 453 32.39 -18.31 12.20
CA ARG A 453 32.16 -19.71 11.83
C ARG A 453 32.70 -20.73 12.85
N GLN A 454 33.52 -20.30 13.82
CA GLN A 454 34.16 -21.15 14.82
C GLN A 454 33.49 -21.08 16.20
N GLY A 455 32.52 -20.18 16.39
CA GLY A 455 31.79 -20.01 17.66
C GLY A 455 31.46 -18.53 17.93
N CYS A 456 31.01 -18.27 19.15
CA CYS A 456 30.76 -16.93 19.68
C CYS A 456 31.07 -16.86 21.18
N THR A 457 31.27 -15.64 21.68
CA THR A 457 31.59 -15.37 23.09
C THR A 457 30.34 -14.87 23.80
N PHE A 458 30.05 -15.43 24.98
CA PHE A 458 29.07 -14.92 25.91
C PHE A 458 29.72 -13.88 26.85
N HIS A 459 29.16 -12.68 26.89
CA HIS A 459 29.52 -11.60 27.79
C HIS A 459 28.39 -11.47 28.84
N PRO A 460 28.61 -11.86 30.12
CA PRO A 460 27.62 -11.67 31.19
C PRO A 460 27.23 -10.19 31.33
N GLU A 461 25.95 -9.91 31.61
CA GLU A 461 25.44 -8.54 31.82
C GLU A 461 24.78 -8.44 33.20
N GLU A 462 25.34 -7.59 34.09
CA GLU A 462 24.77 -7.35 35.42
C GLU A 462 23.48 -6.53 35.31
N LEU A 463 22.36 -7.23 35.27
CA LEU A 463 21.02 -6.64 35.26
C LEU A 463 20.44 -6.58 36.68
N GLY A 464 19.97 -5.38 37.07
CA GLY A 464 19.17 -5.23 38.30
C GLY A 464 17.89 -6.07 38.26
N THR A 465 17.38 -6.45 39.43
CA THR A 465 16.35 -7.50 39.64
C THR A 465 15.18 -7.45 38.65
N LEU A 466 14.55 -6.30 38.44
CA LEU A 466 13.43 -6.16 37.50
C LEU A 466 13.84 -6.34 36.03
N SER A 467 15.03 -5.89 35.64
CA SER A 467 15.55 -6.07 34.27
C SER A 467 15.95 -7.52 34.01
N ARG A 468 16.45 -8.23 35.04
CA ARG A 468 16.67 -9.67 34.99
C ARG A 468 15.35 -10.44 34.81
N TYR A 469 14.31 -10.13 35.58
CA TYR A 469 12.97 -10.71 35.39
C TYR A 469 12.40 -10.43 33.99
N ARG A 470 12.61 -9.23 33.43
CA ARG A 470 12.25 -8.94 32.03
C ARG A 470 12.98 -9.85 31.05
N ALA A 471 14.31 -10.01 31.19
CA ALA A 471 15.11 -10.87 30.32
C ALA A 471 14.64 -12.33 30.36
N GLU A 472 14.47 -12.90 31.55
CA GLU A 472 14.08 -14.30 31.77
C GLU A 472 12.68 -14.65 31.22
N ARG A 473 11.82 -13.66 30.98
CA ARG A 473 10.51 -13.83 30.32
C ARG A 473 10.51 -13.43 28.84
N TYR A 474 11.28 -12.42 28.46
CA TYR A 474 11.41 -11.97 27.08
C TYR A 474 12.15 -12.97 26.19
N ILE A 475 13.26 -13.56 26.66
CA ILE A 475 14.10 -14.44 25.85
C ILE A 475 13.31 -15.68 25.36
N PRO A 476 12.57 -16.43 26.20
CA PRO A 476 11.73 -17.54 25.72
C PRO A 476 10.61 -17.11 24.77
N LEU A 477 10.04 -15.91 24.97
CA LEU A 477 9.01 -15.34 24.10
C LEU A 477 9.56 -15.05 22.70
N ARG A 478 10.71 -14.35 22.61
CA ARG A 478 11.42 -14.10 21.35
C ARG A 478 11.81 -15.40 20.65
N ASP A 479 12.44 -16.32 21.37
CA ASP A 479 13.00 -17.53 20.76
C ASP A 479 11.89 -18.46 20.26
N THR A 480 10.75 -18.53 20.97
CA THR A 480 9.57 -19.27 20.52
C THR A 480 8.89 -18.58 19.33
N TYR A 481 8.80 -17.24 19.29
CA TYR A 481 8.27 -16.49 18.15
C TYR A 481 9.11 -16.74 16.88
N GLN A 482 10.43 -16.61 17.00
CA GLN A 482 11.39 -16.80 15.91
C GLN A 482 11.43 -18.26 15.42
N LEU A 483 11.25 -19.22 16.31
CA LEU A 483 11.17 -20.64 15.95
C LEU A 483 9.86 -20.97 15.24
N LEU A 484 8.71 -20.50 15.76
CA LEU A 484 7.40 -20.68 15.15
C LEU A 484 7.37 -20.09 13.74
N TYR A 485 7.72 -18.80 13.61
CA TYR A 485 7.71 -18.11 12.31
C TYR A 485 8.56 -18.83 11.26
N ARG A 486 9.78 -19.26 11.65
CA ARG A 486 10.71 -19.97 10.76
C ARG A 486 10.19 -21.35 10.34
N LEU A 487 9.70 -22.16 11.28
CA LEU A 487 9.21 -23.51 10.96
C LEU A 487 7.93 -23.47 10.12
N GLU A 488 7.04 -22.51 10.39
CA GLU A 488 5.84 -22.28 9.57
C GLU A 488 6.22 -21.81 8.16
N MET A 489 7.20 -20.91 8.03
CA MET A 489 7.72 -20.46 6.72
C MET A 489 8.45 -21.56 5.94
N GLN A 490 9.18 -22.46 6.62
CA GLN A 490 10.00 -23.48 5.97
C GLN A 490 9.22 -24.74 5.57
N ASN A 491 8.22 -25.12 6.37
CA ASN A 491 7.54 -26.40 6.24
C ASN A 491 6.07 -26.27 5.81
N GLU A 492 5.52 -25.05 5.73
CA GLU A 492 4.13 -24.76 5.31
C GLU A 492 3.06 -25.59 6.04
N ILE A 493 3.33 -25.85 7.33
CA ILE A 493 2.51 -26.63 8.27
C ILE A 493 2.28 -25.81 9.53
N GLU A 494 1.06 -25.86 10.07
CA GLU A 494 0.70 -25.15 11.29
C GLU A 494 1.24 -25.87 12.55
N TYR A 495 2.14 -25.22 13.29
CA TYR A 495 2.70 -25.77 14.52
C TYR A 495 1.88 -25.39 15.76
N LYS A 496 0.65 -25.92 15.86
CA LYS A 496 -0.29 -25.69 16.98
C LYS A 496 0.33 -25.87 18.38
N GLY A 497 1.30 -26.77 18.54
CA GLY A 497 2.06 -26.94 19.79
C GLY A 497 2.94 -25.73 20.13
N LEU A 498 3.73 -25.25 19.16
CA LEU A 498 4.59 -24.08 19.33
C LEU A 498 3.77 -22.79 19.43
N ARG A 499 2.62 -22.68 18.74
CA ARG A 499 1.70 -21.54 18.89
C ARG A 499 1.11 -21.46 20.30
N ARG A 500 0.70 -22.60 20.90
CA ARG A 500 0.29 -22.66 22.31
C ARG A 500 1.44 -22.27 23.26
N LYS A 501 2.67 -22.71 22.99
CA LYS A 501 3.86 -22.29 23.77
C LYS A 501 4.11 -20.79 23.67
N LEU A 502 3.97 -20.20 22.47
CA LEU A 502 4.10 -18.76 22.25
C LEU A 502 3.08 -17.97 23.06
N ASN A 503 1.81 -18.39 23.04
CA ASN A 503 0.74 -17.79 23.83
C ASN A 503 1.05 -17.86 25.34
N GLY A 504 1.47 -19.02 25.85
CA GLY A 504 1.86 -19.18 27.25
C GLY A 504 3.08 -18.31 27.66
N CYS A 505 4.07 -18.13 26.78
CA CYS A 505 5.18 -17.21 27.03
C CYS A 505 4.71 -15.74 27.08
N TYR A 506 3.80 -15.35 26.20
CA TYR A 506 3.22 -14.01 26.15
C TYR A 506 2.32 -13.71 27.35
N GLU A 507 1.49 -14.66 27.77
CA GLU A 507 0.65 -14.58 28.97
C GLU A 507 1.50 -14.46 30.24
N ASN A 508 2.55 -15.28 30.38
CA ASN A 508 3.49 -15.21 31.50
C ASN A 508 4.25 -13.86 31.57
N PHE A 509 4.66 -13.33 30.41
CA PHE A 509 5.24 -11.98 30.35
C PHE A 509 4.24 -10.92 30.80
N THR A 510 3.03 -10.91 30.22
CA THR A 510 2.05 -9.85 30.46
C THR A 510 1.42 -9.89 31.85
N ALA A 511 1.26 -11.07 32.46
CA ALA A 511 0.75 -11.22 33.82
C ALA A 511 1.65 -10.58 34.89
N LEU A 512 2.98 -10.56 34.68
CA LEU A 512 3.96 -10.03 35.64
C LEU A 512 4.45 -8.62 35.30
N LEU A 513 4.57 -8.29 34.00
CA LEU A 513 5.23 -7.06 33.52
C LEU A 513 4.26 -6.08 32.85
N GLY A 514 3.01 -6.48 32.63
CA GLY A 514 2.02 -5.72 31.85
C GLY A 514 2.29 -5.78 30.35
N ASP A 515 1.69 -4.86 29.59
CA ASP A 515 1.79 -4.82 28.13
C ASP A 515 3.24 -4.82 27.62
N LEU A 516 3.49 -5.59 26.56
CA LEU A 516 4.78 -5.70 25.90
C LEU A 516 5.24 -4.33 25.35
N ASN A 517 4.31 -3.56 24.80
CA ASN A 517 4.55 -2.21 24.28
C ASN A 517 4.49 -1.10 25.35
N LYS A 518 4.36 -1.44 26.64
CA LYS A 518 4.49 -0.46 27.73
C LYS A 518 5.89 0.16 27.70
N LYS A 519 5.99 1.47 27.95
CA LYS A 519 7.22 2.27 27.77
C LYS A 519 8.49 1.62 28.34
N GLU A 520 8.44 1.08 29.56
CA GLU A 520 9.60 0.46 30.22
C GLU A 520 9.96 -0.91 29.62
N ASN A 521 8.97 -1.67 29.15
CA ASN A 521 9.16 -2.98 28.54
C ASN A 521 9.67 -2.84 27.10
N ALA A 522 9.06 -1.95 26.30
CA ALA A 522 9.51 -1.62 24.96
C ALA A 522 10.95 -1.09 24.93
N ALA A 523 11.30 -0.20 25.87
CA ALA A 523 12.68 0.30 26.01
C ALA A 523 13.69 -0.80 26.35
N PHE A 524 13.30 -1.79 27.16
CA PHE A 524 14.15 -2.97 27.45
C PHE A 524 14.29 -3.88 26.22
N ILE A 525 13.17 -4.21 25.56
CA ILE A 525 13.11 -5.14 24.42
C ILE A 525 13.89 -4.60 23.21
N LEU A 526 13.83 -3.29 22.94
CA LEU A 526 14.59 -2.66 21.85
C LEU A 526 16.11 -2.69 22.05
N ASN A 527 16.61 -3.01 23.24
CA ASN A 527 18.05 -3.24 23.46
C ASN A 527 18.54 -4.60 22.94
N ASP A 528 17.64 -5.47 22.46
CA ASP A 528 17.96 -6.73 21.81
C ASP A 528 17.68 -6.62 20.29
N PRO A 529 18.62 -7.02 19.40
CA PRO A 529 18.44 -6.91 17.94
C PRO A 529 17.21 -7.63 17.36
N GLY A 530 16.64 -8.61 18.06
CA GLY A 530 15.40 -9.30 17.66
C GLY A 530 14.12 -8.70 18.23
N GLY A 531 14.20 -7.72 19.13
CA GLY A 531 13.06 -7.27 19.93
C GLY A 531 11.96 -6.54 19.15
N ARG A 532 12.32 -5.83 18.09
CA ARG A 532 11.36 -5.05 17.29
C ARG A 532 10.28 -5.92 16.63
N GLU A 533 10.63 -7.15 16.26
CA GLU A 533 9.71 -8.12 15.67
C GLU A 533 8.73 -8.67 16.74
N VAL A 534 9.22 -8.93 17.95
CA VAL A 534 8.42 -9.38 19.10
C VAL A 534 7.44 -8.29 19.56
N LEU A 535 7.84 -7.01 19.56
CA LEU A 535 6.92 -5.89 19.84
C LEU A 535 5.72 -5.84 18.88
N GLY A 536 5.86 -6.39 17.67
CA GLY A 536 4.77 -6.55 16.70
C GLY A 536 3.67 -7.52 17.12
N LEU A 537 3.83 -8.27 18.23
CA LEU A 537 2.77 -9.10 18.82
C LEU A 537 1.61 -8.26 19.38
N GLU A 538 1.86 -7.01 19.75
CA GLU A 538 0.86 -6.06 20.22
C GLU A 538 0.79 -4.84 19.30
N ARG A 539 -0.43 -4.35 19.04
CA ARG A 539 -0.68 -3.08 18.35
C ARG A 539 -1.79 -2.35 19.07
N PHE A 540 -1.66 -1.03 19.24
CA PHE A 540 -2.73 -0.20 19.76
C PHE A 540 -3.38 0.58 18.61
N VAL A 541 -4.70 0.41 18.46
CA VAL A 541 -5.52 1.12 17.48
C VAL A 541 -6.68 1.76 18.25
N GLU A 542 -6.81 3.09 18.18
CA GLU A 542 -7.85 3.85 18.90
C GLU A 542 -7.89 3.56 20.42
N GLY A 543 -6.72 3.35 21.02
CA GLY A 543 -6.57 3.01 22.44
C GLY A 543 -6.92 1.55 22.80
N ARG A 544 -7.41 0.75 21.84
CA ARG A 544 -7.68 -0.69 22.04
C ARG A 544 -6.46 -1.53 21.71
N LYS A 545 -6.16 -2.51 22.57
CA LYS A 545 -5.10 -3.49 22.37
C LYS A 545 -5.55 -4.55 21.35
N GLN A 546 -4.85 -4.62 20.23
CA GLN A 546 -4.99 -5.64 19.20
C GLN A 546 -3.76 -6.57 19.25
N LEU A 547 -4.00 -7.88 19.16
CA LEU A 547 -2.94 -8.89 19.13
C LEU A 547 -2.64 -9.31 17.70
N SER A 548 -1.39 -9.70 17.43
CA SER A 548 -0.97 -10.20 16.12
C SER A 548 -1.60 -11.55 15.79
N ASP A 549 -1.93 -11.75 14.52
CA ASP A 549 -2.55 -12.96 14.00
C ASP A 549 -1.70 -14.22 14.22
N ILE A 550 -0.38 -14.09 14.37
CA ILE A 550 0.55 -15.21 14.67
C ILE A 550 0.26 -15.91 16.01
N LEU A 551 -0.52 -15.28 16.90
CA LEU A 551 -0.99 -15.91 18.15
C LEU A 551 -2.22 -16.81 17.93
N ARG A 552 -2.83 -16.76 16.74
CA ARG A 552 -4.10 -17.43 16.39
C ARG A 552 -4.04 -18.32 15.15
N ARG A 553 -3.32 -17.91 14.09
CA ARG A 553 -3.25 -18.57 12.78
C ARG A 553 -1.86 -18.42 12.14
N PRO A 554 -1.49 -19.25 11.15
CA PRO A 554 -0.29 -19.01 10.35
C PRO A 554 -0.29 -17.63 9.72
N VAL A 555 0.89 -17.00 9.69
CA VAL A 555 1.16 -15.74 8.98
C VAL A 555 2.35 -15.84 8.03
N SER A 556 3.02 -17.00 8.01
CA SER A 556 4.22 -17.26 7.21
C SER A 556 3.94 -17.96 5.88
N PHE A 557 2.75 -18.56 5.73
CA PHE A 557 2.28 -19.30 4.56
C PHE A 557 0.73 -19.28 4.54
N ASP A 558 0.12 -19.56 3.39
CA ASP A 558 -1.34 -19.68 3.28
C ASP A 558 -1.80 -21.12 3.59
N PRO A 559 -2.56 -21.38 4.67
CA PRO A 559 -3.07 -22.73 4.95
C PRO A 559 -4.13 -23.21 3.95
N TYR A 560 -4.64 -22.34 3.09
CA TYR A 560 -5.61 -22.64 2.02
C TYR A 560 -4.96 -22.73 0.63
N GLU A 561 -3.63 -22.74 0.54
CA GLU A 561 -2.97 -23.02 -0.74
C GLU A 561 -3.43 -24.38 -1.27
N LEU A 562 -3.89 -24.40 -2.53
CA LEU A 562 -4.32 -25.62 -3.21
C LEU A 562 -3.18 -26.62 -3.18
N LYS A 563 -3.41 -27.81 -2.59
CA LYS A 563 -2.40 -28.89 -2.51
C LYS A 563 -2.60 -29.98 -3.55
N HIS A 564 -3.76 -29.98 -4.20
CA HIS A 564 -4.10 -30.86 -5.30
C HIS A 564 -5.12 -30.15 -6.19
N VAL A 565 -5.08 -30.44 -7.48
CA VAL A 565 -6.08 -30.02 -8.47
C VAL A 565 -6.29 -31.16 -9.47
N ASP A 566 -7.53 -31.38 -9.88
CA ASP A 566 -7.91 -32.54 -10.69
C ASP A 566 -7.68 -32.30 -12.20
N THR A 567 -7.51 -31.04 -12.62
CA THR A 567 -7.33 -30.66 -14.03
C THR A 567 -6.06 -29.84 -14.29
N ALA A 568 -5.50 -29.96 -15.50
CA ALA A 568 -4.35 -29.14 -15.89
C ALA A 568 -4.70 -27.65 -15.98
N ALA A 569 -5.95 -27.32 -16.30
CA ALA A 569 -6.47 -25.95 -16.34
C ALA A 569 -6.48 -25.29 -14.95
N GLU A 570 -6.88 -26.02 -13.90
CA GLU A 570 -6.78 -25.53 -12.51
C GLU A 570 -5.33 -25.41 -12.05
N ALA A 571 -4.45 -26.34 -12.44
CA ALA A 571 -3.01 -26.23 -12.17
C ALA A 571 -2.40 -24.99 -12.83
N LEU A 572 -2.79 -24.72 -14.09
CA LEU A 572 -2.39 -23.52 -14.83
C LEU A 572 -2.91 -22.25 -14.14
N ALA A 573 -4.19 -22.21 -13.76
CA ALA A 573 -4.77 -21.07 -13.04
C ALA A 573 -4.08 -20.82 -11.70
N ALA A 574 -3.78 -21.87 -10.92
CA ALA A 574 -3.03 -21.78 -9.68
C ALA A 574 -1.59 -21.27 -9.91
N SER A 575 -0.91 -21.74 -10.96
CA SER A 575 0.42 -21.27 -11.36
C SER A 575 0.42 -19.80 -11.77
N LEU A 576 -0.57 -19.38 -12.56
CA LEU A 576 -0.72 -17.99 -12.99
C LEU A 576 -1.01 -17.06 -11.82
N ASN A 577 -1.86 -17.49 -10.88
CA ASN A 577 -2.17 -16.75 -9.67
C ASN A 577 -0.93 -16.62 -8.74
N LYS A 578 -0.20 -17.72 -8.47
CA LYS A 578 0.96 -17.71 -7.55
C LYS A 578 2.24 -17.10 -8.15
N PHE A 579 2.51 -17.30 -9.44
CA PHE A 579 3.79 -16.92 -10.07
C PHE A 579 3.67 -15.90 -11.21
N GLY A 580 2.45 -15.56 -11.64
CA GLY A 580 2.22 -14.69 -12.80
C GLY A 580 2.69 -15.29 -14.12
N ARG A 581 2.95 -16.61 -14.21
CA ARG A 581 3.45 -17.33 -15.39
C ARG A 581 3.12 -18.83 -15.32
N VAL A 582 3.33 -19.54 -16.42
CA VAL A 582 3.27 -21.01 -16.47
C VAL A 582 4.55 -21.56 -15.82
N GLU A 583 4.43 -22.26 -14.69
CA GLU A 583 5.54 -22.81 -13.91
C GLU A 583 5.31 -24.31 -13.71
N PHE A 584 5.79 -25.12 -14.66
CA PHE A 584 5.49 -26.55 -14.70
C PHE A 584 5.87 -27.29 -13.42
N SER A 585 7.02 -26.99 -12.82
CA SER A 585 7.44 -27.66 -11.58
C SER A 585 6.47 -27.46 -10.41
N TYR A 586 5.66 -26.40 -10.43
CA TYR A 586 4.56 -26.21 -9.48
C TYR A 586 3.30 -26.93 -9.95
N MET A 587 2.95 -26.84 -11.24
CA MET A 587 1.79 -27.53 -11.82
C MET A 587 1.86 -29.05 -11.67
N GLU A 588 3.03 -29.66 -11.89
CA GLU A 588 3.36 -31.07 -11.65
C GLU A 588 3.31 -31.47 -10.16
N SER A 589 3.43 -30.49 -9.24
CA SER A 589 3.26 -30.72 -7.80
C SER A 589 1.80 -30.65 -7.34
N LEU A 590 0.93 -30.02 -8.14
CA LEU A 590 -0.50 -29.86 -7.85
C LEU A 590 -1.34 -30.92 -8.55
N ALA A 591 -1.24 -31.01 -9.87
CA ALA A 591 -1.80 -32.10 -10.65
C ALA A 591 -0.75 -33.19 -10.74
N SER A 592 -1.08 -34.40 -10.30
CA SER A 592 -0.17 -35.56 -10.29
C SER A 592 0.06 -36.13 -11.71
N ARG A 593 0.51 -35.26 -12.61
CA ARG A 593 0.72 -35.47 -14.05
C ARG A 593 2.10 -34.96 -14.41
N SER A 594 2.72 -35.60 -15.40
CA SER A 594 3.99 -35.13 -15.96
C SER A 594 3.80 -33.84 -16.77
N ARG A 595 4.87 -33.06 -16.91
CA ARG A 595 4.91 -31.89 -17.78
C ARG A 595 4.37 -32.13 -19.19
N GLN A 596 4.58 -33.31 -19.79
CA GLN A 596 4.10 -33.59 -21.13
C GLN A 596 2.57 -33.74 -21.16
N GLU A 597 2.00 -34.49 -20.21
CA GLU A 597 0.54 -34.64 -20.08
C GLU A 597 -0.14 -33.29 -19.80
N LEU A 598 0.49 -32.42 -18.98
CA LEU A 598 0.02 -31.05 -18.76
C LEU A 598 0.07 -30.19 -20.03
N ILE A 599 1.07 -30.36 -20.90
CA ILE A 599 1.14 -29.65 -22.20
C ILE A 599 0.06 -30.17 -23.14
N ASP A 600 -0.11 -31.48 -23.25
CA ASP A 600 -1.04 -32.12 -24.17
C ASP A 600 -2.51 -31.83 -23.77
N GLU A 601 -2.82 -31.77 -22.48
CA GLU A 601 -4.15 -31.43 -21.96
C GLU A 601 -4.49 -29.93 -22.04
N LEU A 602 -3.49 -29.06 -21.88
CA LEU A 602 -3.70 -27.61 -21.99
C LEU A 602 -3.77 -27.14 -23.46
N GLY A 603 -3.09 -27.83 -24.38
CA GLY A 603 -3.19 -27.60 -25.83
C GLY A 603 -3.11 -26.11 -26.20
N ASP A 604 -4.15 -25.61 -26.85
CA ASP A 604 -4.28 -24.23 -27.35
C ASP A 604 -4.32 -23.14 -26.25
N LEU A 605 -4.27 -23.49 -24.96
CA LEU A 605 -4.19 -22.53 -23.86
C LEU A 605 -2.76 -22.05 -23.61
N ILE A 606 -1.73 -22.84 -23.95
CA ILE A 606 -0.32 -22.50 -23.73
C ILE A 606 0.54 -22.70 -24.97
N PHE A 607 1.41 -21.74 -25.25
CA PHE A 607 2.32 -21.77 -26.39
C PHE A 607 3.76 -21.57 -25.93
N TYR A 608 4.69 -22.28 -26.56
CA TYR A 608 6.11 -22.08 -26.32
C TYR A 608 6.57 -20.77 -26.98
N ASN A 609 7.06 -19.82 -26.18
CA ASN A 609 7.64 -18.58 -26.68
C ASN A 609 9.19 -18.69 -26.71
N PRO A 610 9.82 -18.74 -27.90
CA PRO A 610 11.28 -18.88 -28.03
C PRO A 610 12.08 -17.74 -27.40
N MET A 611 11.53 -16.52 -27.36
CA MET A 611 12.22 -15.34 -26.83
C MET A 611 12.47 -15.41 -25.32
N VAL A 612 11.55 -16.04 -24.59
CA VAL A 612 11.65 -16.25 -23.13
C VAL A 612 12.06 -17.69 -22.76
N LYS A 613 12.19 -18.57 -23.76
CA LYS A 613 12.50 -20.01 -23.63
C LYS A 613 11.56 -20.77 -22.68
N GLY A 614 10.29 -20.36 -22.65
CA GLY A 614 9.28 -20.88 -21.73
C GLY A 614 7.90 -20.89 -22.36
N TYR A 615 6.95 -21.55 -21.71
CA TYR A 615 5.55 -21.52 -22.14
C TYR A 615 4.86 -20.29 -21.56
N GLU A 616 4.04 -19.66 -22.38
CA GLU A 616 3.16 -18.56 -22.00
C GLU A 616 1.73 -18.90 -22.41
N ILE A 617 0.74 -18.37 -21.69
CA ILE A 617 -0.64 -18.49 -22.14
C ILE A 617 -0.84 -17.76 -23.48
N ARG A 618 -1.77 -18.26 -24.29
CA ARG A 618 -2.14 -17.70 -25.61
C ARG A 618 -2.31 -16.18 -25.58
N GLU A 619 -2.96 -15.67 -24.54
CA GLU A 619 -3.27 -14.26 -24.31
C GLU A 619 -2.00 -13.43 -24.11
N ARG A 620 -0.96 -14.00 -23.47
CA ARG A 620 0.36 -13.37 -23.30
C ARG A 620 1.24 -13.50 -24.54
N LEU A 621 1.09 -14.58 -25.32
CA LEU A 621 1.74 -14.66 -26.62
C LEU A 621 1.20 -13.58 -27.58
N ALA A 622 -0.13 -13.39 -27.61
CA ALA A 622 -0.80 -12.32 -28.36
C ALA A 622 -0.47 -10.91 -27.83
N ALA A 623 -0.25 -10.74 -26.52
CA ALA A 623 0.21 -9.49 -25.94
C ALA A 623 1.69 -9.20 -26.28
N GLY A 624 1.91 -8.35 -27.27
CA GLY A 624 3.24 -7.90 -27.71
C GLY A 624 3.31 -7.75 -29.22
N ASN A 625 4.47 -7.36 -29.75
CA ASN A 625 4.65 -7.26 -31.20
C ASN A 625 4.71 -8.66 -31.83
N VAL A 626 3.57 -9.18 -32.25
CA VAL A 626 3.38 -10.55 -32.79
C VAL A 626 4.30 -10.83 -33.99
N VAL A 627 4.57 -9.81 -34.82
CA VAL A 627 5.46 -9.93 -35.98
C VAL A 627 6.89 -10.32 -35.56
N ALA A 628 7.40 -9.72 -34.48
CA ALA A 628 8.73 -10.03 -33.93
C ALA A 628 8.78 -11.31 -33.07
N LYS A 629 7.63 -11.99 -32.88
CA LYS A 629 7.52 -13.31 -32.22
C LYS A 629 7.30 -14.46 -33.22
N ALA A 630 7.10 -14.15 -34.50
CA ALA A 630 6.79 -15.11 -35.57
C ALA A 630 7.94 -15.33 -36.57
N GLU A 631 9.01 -14.52 -36.48
CA GLU A 631 10.33 -14.78 -37.07
C GLU A 631 11.22 -15.59 -36.10
#